data_AF-A0A937PQE7-F1
#
_entry.id   AF-A0A937PQE7-F1
#
_cell.length_a   1.000
_cell.length_b   1.000
_cell.length_c   1.000
_cell.angle_alpha   90.00
_cell.angle_beta   90.00
_cell.angle_gamma   90.00
#
_symmetry.space_group_name_H-M   'P 1'
#
loop_
_entity.id
_entity.type
_entity.pdbx_description
1 polymer ?
#
loop_
_entity_poly.entity_id
_entity_poly.type
_entity_poly.pdbx_seq_one_letter_code
_entity_poly.pdbx_strand_id
1 'polypeptide(L)'
;MGELPKSLGNSTGAVTVAWSKVSGPGRVAFADARAPVTTATFSAVGNYVLKLTAGKGPASTSSALAVKVIAPPPETRLDHVDTGKYRINSPFWNGRVKAQIVNWIPHLIEKLNDPELPEGGINDFVSAANELAGRPHAKDRGHVASDAWVYNTLESICLALLIDPQGDQEIVKAQNTMRATLEDWIPKILGAQEPDGYLQTFFTITGRERWSPKHRRDHEGYVAGYFL
;
A
#
# COMPACT_ATOMS: atom_id res chain seq x y z
N MET A 1 39.92 -16.22 32.80
CA MET A 1 39.31 -17.56 32.97
C MET A 1 37.83 -17.35 33.24
N GLY A 2 36.96 -17.67 32.28
CA GLY A 2 35.51 -17.60 32.47
C GLY A 2 34.99 -18.88 33.12
N GLU A 3 34.24 -18.77 34.21
CA GLU A 3 33.56 -19.91 34.81
C GLU A 3 32.49 -20.43 33.82
N LEU A 4 32.59 -21.73 33.50
CA LEU A 4 31.58 -22.47 32.76
C LEU A 4 30.26 -22.48 33.57
N PRO A 5 29.09 -22.31 32.93
CA PRO A 5 27.81 -22.45 33.63
C PRO A 5 27.70 -23.89 34.16
N LYS A 6 27.66 -24.03 35.50
CA LYS A 6 27.37 -25.32 36.15
C LYS A 6 26.00 -25.78 35.67
N SER A 7 25.96 -26.81 34.83
CA SER A 7 24.70 -27.42 34.42
C SER A 7 23.97 -27.95 35.66
N LEU A 8 22.63 -27.92 35.63
CA LEU A 8 21.78 -28.44 36.70
C LEU A 8 21.81 -29.99 36.68
N GLY A 9 22.98 -30.56 36.91
CA GLY A 9 23.20 -32.00 37.00
C GLY A 9 22.51 -32.58 38.24
N ASN A 10 21.53 -33.45 37.97
CA ASN A 10 20.90 -34.42 38.88
C ASN A 10 20.75 -34.07 40.38
N SER A 11 20.34 -32.85 40.72
CA SER A 11 19.87 -32.55 42.08
C SER A 11 18.42 -33.01 42.27
N THR A 12 18.10 -33.62 43.41
CA THR A 12 16.74 -33.99 43.80
C THR A 12 16.05 -32.78 44.41
N GLY A 13 15.28 -32.06 43.59
CA GLY A 13 14.54 -30.88 44.02
C GLY A 13 13.76 -30.27 42.85
N ALA A 14 12.59 -29.69 43.12
CA ALA A 14 11.83 -28.96 42.10
C ALA A 14 12.64 -27.76 41.60
N VAL A 15 12.59 -27.48 40.29
CA VAL A 15 13.18 -26.26 39.73
C VAL A 15 12.35 -25.08 40.20
N THR A 16 13.01 -24.08 40.77
CA THR A 16 12.41 -22.80 41.15
C THR A 16 12.92 -21.72 40.21
N VAL A 17 12.09 -20.73 39.91
CA VAL A 17 12.50 -19.57 39.12
C VAL A 17 12.13 -18.28 39.84
N ALA A 18 12.87 -17.21 39.57
CA ALA A 18 12.63 -15.89 40.11
C ALA A 18 13.00 -14.80 39.10
N TRP A 19 12.01 -13.98 38.74
CA TRP A 19 12.19 -12.75 37.98
C TRP A 19 12.56 -11.57 38.87
N SER A 20 13.47 -10.72 38.39
CA SER A 20 13.88 -9.49 39.07
C SER A 20 14.24 -8.39 38.08
N LYS A 21 14.10 -7.13 38.51
CA LYS A 21 14.68 -5.98 37.80
C LYS A 21 16.14 -5.82 38.23
N VAL A 22 17.05 -5.74 37.27
CA VAL A 22 18.47 -5.41 37.49
C VAL A 22 18.69 -3.90 37.39
N SER A 23 18.18 -3.28 36.32
CA SER A 23 18.31 -1.83 36.09
C SER A 23 17.09 -1.29 35.33
N GLY A 24 16.94 0.03 35.34
CA GLY A 24 15.92 0.74 34.57
C GLY A 24 15.18 1.81 35.37
N PRO A 25 14.60 2.80 34.67
CA PRO A 25 14.15 4.08 35.24
C PRO A 25 12.95 3.98 36.16
N GLY A 26 12.07 2.98 35.98
CA GLY A 26 10.85 2.80 36.77
C GLY A 26 10.79 1.50 37.55
N ARG A 27 9.66 1.27 38.22
CA ARG A 27 9.33 -0.01 38.85
C ARG A 27 8.91 -1.03 37.78
N VAL A 28 9.27 -2.29 38.01
CA VAL A 28 8.77 -3.45 37.24
C VAL A 28 7.98 -4.32 38.20
N ALA A 29 6.71 -4.56 37.90
CA ALA A 29 5.85 -5.46 38.64
C ALA A 29 5.63 -6.73 37.83
N PHE A 30 5.90 -7.90 38.43
CA PHE A 30 5.61 -9.19 37.81
C PHE A 30 4.30 -9.74 38.39
N ALA A 31 3.38 -10.20 37.54
CA ALA A 31 2.13 -10.81 37.96
C ALA A 31 2.37 -12.04 38.86
N ASP A 32 3.31 -12.89 38.44
CA ASP A 32 3.94 -13.90 39.28
C ASP A 32 5.44 -13.93 38.97
N ALA A 33 6.28 -13.47 39.90
CA ALA A 33 7.74 -13.47 39.72
C ALA A 33 8.34 -14.89 39.76
N ARG A 34 7.59 -15.91 40.20
CA ARG A 34 8.05 -17.30 40.35
C ARG A 34 7.53 -18.23 39.27
N ALA A 35 6.78 -17.72 38.30
CA ALA A 35 6.38 -18.46 37.11
C ALA A 35 7.40 -18.26 35.96
N PRO A 36 7.71 -19.31 35.18
CA PRO A 36 8.60 -19.21 34.03
C PRO A 36 8.01 -18.31 32.92
N VAL A 37 6.68 -18.23 32.83
CA VAL A 37 5.93 -17.33 31.94
C VAL A 37 5.09 -16.41 32.82
N THR A 38 5.29 -15.10 32.69
CA THR A 38 4.62 -14.09 33.53
C THR A 38 4.48 -12.77 32.77
N THR A 39 3.58 -11.91 33.24
CA THR A 39 3.44 -10.54 32.71
C THR A 39 4.27 -9.59 33.55
N ALA A 40 5.07 -8.73 32.90
CA ALA A 40 5.80 -7.65 33.55
C ALA A 40 5.18 -6.30 33.18
N THR A 41 4.84 -5.48 34.16
CA THR A 41 4.31 -4.12 33.99
C THR A 41 5.35 -3.10 34.41
N PHE A 42 5.60 -2.11 33.55
CA PHE A 42 6.64 -1.10 33.72
C PHE A 42 6.00 0.26 34.03
N SER A 43 6.52 0.97 35.04
CA SER A 43 5.94 2.26 35.45
C SER A 43 6.48 3.46 34.67
N ALA A 44 7.50 3.28 33.83
CA ALA A 44 8.12 4.38 33.08
C ALA A 44 8.67 3.86 31.74
N VAL A 45 8.75 4.77 30.76
CA VAL A 45 9.42 4.50 29.48
C VAL A 45 10.94 4.47 29.67
N GLY A 46 11.64 3.70 28.84
CA GLY A 46 13.10 3.63 28.83
C GLY A 46 13.65 2.21 28.74
N ASN A 47 14.96 2.09 28.89
CA ASN A 47 15.67 0.82 28.81
C ASN A 47 15.74 0.16 30.18
N TYR A 48 15.42 -1.13 30.24
CA TYR A 48 15.46 -1.96 31.43
C TYR A 48 16.30 -3.21 31.18
N VAL A 49 16.86 -3.75 32.26
CA VAL A 49 17.41 -5.10 32.27
C VAL A 49 16.65 -5.90 33.33
N LEU A 50 15.99 -6.97 32.90
CA LEU A 50 15.38 -7.96 33.78
C LEU A 50 16.30 -9.17 33.89
N LYS A 51 16.13 -9.97 34.94
CA LYS A 51 16.88 -11.21 35.14
C LYS A 51 15.96 -12.31 35.63
N LEU A 52 16.05 -13.46 34.98
CA LEU A 52 15.47 -14.73 35.45
C LEU A 52 16.58 -15.57 36.08
N THR A 53 16.42 -15.92 37.35
CA THR A 53 17.29 -16.89 38.03
C THR A 53 16.52 -18.19 38.18
N ALA A 54 17.11 -19.30 37.75
CA ALA A 54 16.60 -20.66 37.98
C ALA A 54 17.48 -21.38 39.00
N GLY A 55 16.87 -22.08 39.96
CA GLY A 55 17.56 -22.81 41.02
C GLY A 55 17.03 -24.24 41.19
N LYS A 56 17.90 -25.18 41.57
CA LYS A 56 17.55 -26.56 41.88
C LYS A 56 18.46 -27.11 42.97
N GLY A 57 17.98 -27.15 44.21
CA GLY A 57 18.81 -27.43 45.38
C GLY A 57 19.89 -26.33 45.55
N PRO A 58 21.19 -26.69 45.72
CA PRO A 58 22.26 -25.69 45.87
C PRO A 58 22.70 -25.06 44.54
N ALA A 59 22.27 -25.60 43.39
CA ALA A 59 22.65 -25.08 42.08
C ALA A 59 21.73 -23.93 41.64
N SER A 60 22.30 -22.88 41.06
CA SER A 60 21.55 -21.80 40.43
C SER A 60 22.24 -21.30 39.16
N THR A 61 21.44 -20.80 38.22
CA THR A 61 21.89 -20.13 36.99
C THR A 61 20.96 -18.95 36.71
N SER A 62 21.43 -17.94 35.97
CA SER A 62 20.59 -16.79 35.62
C SER A 62 20.85 -16.29 34.21
N SER A 63 19.84 -15.66 33.62
CA SER A 63 19.91 -15.01 32.32
C SER A 63 19.29 -13.61 32.39
N ALA A 64 19.85 -12.66 31.64
CA ALA A 64 19.38 -11.28 31.59
C ALA A 64 18.61 -10.99 30.29
N LEU A 65 17.59 -10.15 30.38
CA LEU A 65 16.74 -9.71 29.28
C LEU A 65 16.72 -8.18 29.20
N ALA A 66 17.18 -7.62 28.07
CA ALA A 66 17.05 -6.20 27.79
C ALA A 66 15.65 -5.90 27.26
N VAL A 67 14.98 -4.90 27.84
CA VAL A 67 13.63 -4.48 27.45
C VAL A 67 13.63 -2.98 27.19
N LYS A 68 13.17 -2.55 26.01
CA LYS A 68 12.93 -1.15 25.69
C LYS A 68 11.43 -0.86 25.81
N VAL A 69 11.05 -0.15 26.87
CA VAL A 69 9.68 0.31 27.09
C VAL A 69 9.51 1.64 26.36
N ILE A 70 8.55 1.69 25.44
CA ILE A 70 8.17 2.92 24.73
C ILE A 70 6.80 3.39 25.18
N ALA A 71 6.49 4.67 24.93
CA ALA A 71 5.15 5.18 25.19
C ALA A 71 4.12 4.40 24.35
N PRO A 72 2.89 4.19 24.87
CA PRO A 72 1.81 3.70 24.04
C PRO A 72 1.60 4.65 22.84
N PRO A 73 1.07 4.15 21.71
CA PRO A 73 0.64 5.04 20.64
C PRO A 73 -0.37 6.06 21.20
N PRO A 74 -0.46 7.27 20.61
CA PRO A 74 -1.50 8.23 20.95
C PRO A 74 -2.89 7.56 20.92
N GLU A 75 -3.76 7.86 21.89
CA GLU A 75 -5.11 7.29 21.96
C GLU A 75 -5.98 7.72 20.77
N THR A 76 -5.72 8.92 20.24
CA THR A 76 -6.36 9.42 19.02
C THR A 76 -5.70 8.77 17.81
N ARG A 77 -6.53 8.20 16.92
CA ARG A 77 -6.07 7.77 15.61
C ARG A 77 -5.43 8.93 14.86
N LEU A 78 -4.46 8.63 13.99
CA LEU A 78 -4.01 9.60 13.01
C LEU A 78 -5.17 9.87 12.03
N ASP A 79 -5.45 11.14 11.79
CA ASP A 79 -6.36 11.52 10.72
C ASP A 79 -5.64 11.47 9.37
N HIS A 80 -6.39 11.14 8.33
CA HIS A 80 -5.89 11.24 6.97
C HIS A 80 -5.61 12.71 6.63
N VAL A 81 -4.53 12.96 5.90
CA VAL A 81 -4.25 14.29 5.33
C VAL A 81 -4.86 14.31 3.94
N ASP A 82 -6.01 14.96 3.79
CA ASP A 82 -6.64 15.10 2.49
C ASP A 82 -5.75 15.92 1.54
N THR A 83 -5.31 15.27 0.47
CA THR A 83 -4.41 15.89 -0.50
C THR A 83 -5.19 16.85 -1.40
N GLY A 84 -5.31 18.11 -0.96
CA GLY A 84 -5.79 19.21 -1.79
C GLY A 84 -4.71 19.68 -2.78
N LYS A 85 -4.89 20.87 -3.37
CA LYS A 85 -3.80 21.49 -4.16
C LYS A 85 -2.60 21.78 -3.27
N TYR A 86 -1.40 21.42 -3.71
CA TYR A 86 -0.20 21.53 -2.88
C TYR A 86 1.05 21.90 -3.70
N ARG A 87 2.05 22.39 -2.97
CA ARG A 87 3.35 22.79 -3.52
C ARG A 87 4.45 21.90 -2.96
N ILE A 88 5.37 21.46 -3.82
CA ILE A 88 6.53 20.65 -3.42
C ILE A 88 7.77 21.55 -3.36
N ASN A 89 8.20 21.86 -2.14
CA ASN A 89 9.38 22.71 -1.92
C ASN A 89 10.69 21.91 -1.89
N SER A 90 10.63 20.58 -1.70
CA SER A 90 11.83 19.73 -1.64
C SER A 90 12.47 19.62 -3.01
N PRO A 91 13.74 20.03 -3.21
CA PRO A 91 14.41 19.93 -4.51
C PRO A 91 14.48 18.49 -5.03
N PHE A 92 14.70 17.53 -4.13
CA PHE A 92 14.78 16.10 -4.47
C PHE A 92 13.46 15.59 -5.05
N TRP A 93 12.34 15.88 -4.39
CA TRP A 93 11.03 15.41 -4.84
C TRP A 93 10.50 16.22 -6.01
N ASN A 94 10.73 17.54 -6.02
CA ASN A 94 10.27 18.42 -7.09
C ASN A 94 10.83 18.00 -8.45
N GLY A 95 12.13 17.66 -8.53
CA GLY A 95 12.74 17.18 -9.78
C GLY A 95 12.13 15.87 -10.28
N ARG A 96 11.86 14.90 -9.39
CA ARG A 96 11.26 13.61 -9.74
C ARG A 96 9.82 13.76 -10.21
N VAL A 97 9.03 14.56 -9.48
CA VAL A 97 7.65 14.85 -9.84
C VAL A 97 7.58 15.59 -11.16
N LYS A 98 8.42 16.60 -11.37
CA LYS A 98 8.52 17.29 -12.67
C LYS A 98 8.76 16.30 -13.80
N ALA A 99 9.72 15.37 -13.66
CA ALA A 99 10.00 14.37 -14.69
C ALA A 99 8.77 13.50 -15.02
N GLN A 100 7.96 13.14 -14.02
CA GLN A 100 6.71 12.42 -14.25
C GLN A 100 5.68 13.28 -15.00
N ILE A 101 5.48 14.53 -14.58
CA ILE A 101 4.50 15.44 -15.17
C ILE A 101 4.86 15.81 -16.61
N VAL A 102 6.13 16.12 -16.89
CA VAL A 102 6.54 16.68 -18.18
C VAL A 102 6.96 15.61 -19.20
N ASN A 103 7.31 14.39 -18.76
CA ASN A 103 7.76 13.32 -19.65
C ASN A 103 6.89 12.07 -19.58
N TRP A 104 6.78 11.46 -18.39
CA TRP A 104 6.19 10.12 -18.27
C TRP A 104 4.68 10.10 -18.53
N ILE A 105 3.91 10.97 -17.89
CA ILE A 105 2.47 11.03 -18.09
C ILE A 105 2.13 11.41 -19.55
N PRO A 106 2.77 12.42 -20.17
CA PRO A 106 2.58 12.69 -21.60
C PRO A 106 2.90 11.48 -22.51
N HIS A 107 3.96 10.72 -22.21
CA HIS A 107 4.28 9.50 -22.93
C HIS A 107 3.17 8.44 -22.81
N LEU A 108 2.63 8.22 -21.61
CA LEU A 108 1.50 7.30 -21.40
C LEU A 108 0.27 7.73 -22.18
N ILE A 109 -0.05 9.02 -22.18
CA ILE A 109 -1.16 9.58 -22.97
C ILE A 109 -0.95 9.29 -24.46
N GLU A 110 0.25 9.55 -24.99
CA GLU A 110 0.56 9.26 -26.40
C GLU A 110 0.38 7.77 -26.71
N LYS A 111 0.96 6.89 -25.89
CA LYS A 111 0.89 5.43 -26.10
C LYS A 111 -0.54 4.93 -26.05
N LEU A 112 -1.34 5.34 -25.06
CA LEU A 112 -2.71 4.87 -24.89
C LEU A 112 -3.69 5.44 -25.91
N ASN A 113 -3.34 6.54 -26.60
CA ASN A 113 -4.09 7.07 -27.74
C ASN A 113 -3.72 6.39 -29.06
N ASP A 114 -2.56 5.72 -29.15
CA ASP A 114 -2.14 5.01 -30.35
C ASP A 114 -3.18 3.93 -30.70
N PRO A 115 -3.89 4.04 -31.84
CA PRO A 115 -4.87 3.04 -32.23
C PRO A 115 -4.24 1.68 -32.45
N GLU A 116 -2.96 1.63 -32.83
CA GLU A 116 -2.23 0.40 -33.14
C GLU A 116 -1.49 -0.18 -31.92
N LEU A 117 -1.72 0.34 -30.71
CA LEU A 117 -1.15 -0.22 -29.49
C LEU A 117 -1.70 -1.66 -29.28
N PRO A 118 -0.86 -2.70 -29.35
CA PRO A 118 -1.33 -4.08 -29.26
C PRO A 118 -1.80 -4.46 -27.85
N GLU A 119 -1.36 -3.74 -26.82
CA GLU A 119 -1.77 -4.01 -25.46
C GLU A 119 -3.22 -3.59 -25.18
N GLY A 120 -3.75 -2.60 -25.89
CA GLY A 120 -5.05 -1.97 -25.63
C GLY A 120 -4.92 -0.59 -24.96
N GLY A 121 -5.95 0.25 -25.09
CA GLY A 121 -5.90 1.65 -24.66
C GLY A 121 -7.25 2.35 -24.76
N ILE A 122 -7.26 3.69 -24.92
CA ILE A 122 -8.51 4.45 -24.94
C ILE A 122 -9.45 4.05 -26.10
N ASN A 123 -8.87 3.48 -27.17
CA ASN A 123 -9.61 3.02 -28.35
C ASN A 123 -10.49 1.79 -28.06
N ASP A 124 -10.19 1.01 -27.01
CA ASP A 124 -11.05 -0.09 -26.57
C ASP A 124 -12.36 0.45 -25.98
N PHE A 125 -12.30 1.57 -25.23
CA PHE A 125 -13.50 2.25 -24.74
C PHE A 125 -14.37 2.77 -25.88
N VAL A 126 -13.76 3.34 -26.93
CA VAL A 126 -14.49 3.77 -28.13
C VAL A 126 -15.15 2.56 -28.82
N SER A 127 -14.46 1.42 -28.86
CA SER A 127 -15.00 0.19 -29.45
C SER A 127 -16.16 -0.38 -28.64
N ALA A 128 -16.04 -0.43 -27.31
CA ALA A 128 -17.12 -0.83 -26.40
C ALA A 128 -18.34 0.10 -26.52
N ALA A 129 -18.12 1.42 -26.55
CA ALA A 129 -19.18 2.41 -26.74
C ALA A 129 -19.90 2.23 -28.09
N ASN A 130 -19.16 1.88 -29.14
CA ASN A 130 -19.75 1.59 -30.45
C ASN A 130 -20.55 0.29 -30.45
N GLU A 131 -20.06 -0.76 -29.80
CA GLU A 131 -20.79 -2.02 -29.63
C GLU A 131 -22.13 -1.78 -28.91
N LEU A 132 -22.12 -1.05 -27.79
CA LEU A 132 -23.34 -0.70 -27.05
C LEU A 132 -24.33 0.13 -27.89
N ALA A 133 -23.82 0.94 -28.82
CA ALA A 133 -24.64 1.73 -29.74
C ALA A 133 -25.06 0.98 -31.01
N GLY A 134 -24.69 -0.30 -31.18
CA GLY A 134 -24.93 -1.07 -32.40
C GLY A 134 -24.21 -0.52 -33.64
N ARG A 135 -23.09 0.19 -33.43
CA ARG A 135 -22.26 0.79 -34.49
C ARG A 135 -21.06 -0.10 -34.80
N PRO A 136 -20.48 -0.04 -36.02
CA PRO A 136 -19.24 -0.73 -36.33
C PRO A 136 -18.12 -0.37 -35.35
N HIS A 137 -17.39 -1.37 -34.89
CA HIS A 137 -16.30 -1.22 -33.94
C HIS A 137 -15.10 -2.12 -34.31
N ALA A 138 -13.93 -1.80 -33.76
CA ALA A 138 -12.76 -2.68 -33.87
C ALA A 138 -12.93 -3.87 -32.92
N LYS A 139 -12.34 -5.02 -33.26
CA LYS A 139 -12.21 -6.12 -32.31
C LYS A 139 -11.36 -5.67 -31.12
N ASP A 140 -11.65 -6.23 -29.96
CA ASP A 140 -10.78 -6.12 -28.79
C ASP A 140 -9.35 -6.51 -29.17
N ARG A 141 -8.39 -5.64 -28.80
CA ARG A 141 -6.97 -5.81 -29.12
C ARG A 141 -6.15 -6.27 -27.93
N GLY A 142 -6.65 -6.02 -26.71
CA GLY A 142 -5.82 -5.99 -25.52
C GLY A 142 -5.90 -7.20 -24.59
N HIS A 143 -5.07 -7.15 -23.55
CA HIS A 143 -5.25 -8.05 -22.42
C HIS A 143 -6.54 -7.66 -21.67
N VAL A 144 -7.23 -8.61 -21.06
CA VAL A 144 -8.49 -8.36 -20.31
C VAL A 144 -8.38 -7.40 -19.11
N ALA A 145 -7.17 -6.90 -18.82
CA ALA A 145 -6.90 -5.92 -17.78
C ALA A 145 -6.46 -4.55 -18.34
N SER A 146 -6.49 -4.36 -19.66
CA SER A 146 -5.94 -3.18 -20.36
C SER A 146 -6.59 -1.87 -19.93
N ASP A 147 -7.90 -1.89 -19.65
CA ASP A 147 -8.65 -0.76 -19.10
C ASP A 147 -7.96 -0.14 -17.86
N ALA A 148 -7.31 -0.96 -17.04
CA ALA A 148 -6.61 -0.48 -15.85
C ALA A 148 -5.46 0.47 -16.18
N TRP A 149 -4.80 0.37 -17.33
CA TRP A 149 -3.72 1.30 -17.69
C TRP A 149 -4.27 2.69 -18.04
N VAL A 150 -5.46 2.75 -18.65
CA VAL A 150 -6.19 4.01 -18.89
C VAL A 150 -6.58 4.65 -17.57
N TYR A 151 -7.16 3.88 -16.65
CA TYR A 151 -7.56 4.38 -15.33
C TYR A 151 -6.38 4.86 -14.49
N ASN A 152 -5.28 4.09 -14.42
CA ASN A 152 -4.07 4.51 -13.71
C ASN A 152 -3.45 5.79 -14.29
N THR A 153 -3.50 5.95 -15.61
CA THR A 153 -3.02 7.17 -16.27
C THR A 153 -3.94 8.35 -15.95
N LEU A 154 -5.26 8.13 -15.91
CA LEU A 154 -6.24 9.13 -15.51
C LEU A 154 -6.05 9.56 -14.04
N GLU A 155 -5.81 8.62 -13.13
CA GLU A 155 -5.46 8.91 -11.73
C GLU A 155 -4.16 9.73 -11.64
N SER A 156 -3.13 9.32 -12.39
CA SER A 156 -1.85 10.03 -12.45
C SER A 156 -2.01 11.48 -12.95
N ILE A 157 -2.88 11.69 -13.95
CA ILE A 157 -3.25 13.02 -14.42
C ILE A 157 -3.91 13.83 -13.30
N CYS A 158 -4.92 13.25 -12.62
CA CYS A 158 -5.62 13.92 -11.53
C CYS A 158 -4.65 14.37 -10.43
N LEU A 159 -3.73 13.50 -10.02
CA LEU A 159 -2.69 13.82 -9.03
C LEU A 159 -1.74 14.90 -9.54
N ALA A 160 -1.29 14.83 -10.80
CA ALA A 160 -0.43 15.84 -11.40
C ALA A 160 -1.09 17.23 -11.44
N LEU A 161 -2.42 17.30 -11.61
CA LEU A 161 -3.19 18.54 -11.64
C LEU A 161 -3.42 19.18 -10.26
N LEU A 162 -3.16 18.46 -9.16
CA LEU A 162 -3.16 19.01 -7.80
C LEU A 162 -1.89 19.82 -7.49
N ILE A 163 -0.83 19.60 -8.26
CA ILE A 163 0.50 20.13 -7.96
C ILE A 163 0.64 21.55 -8.53
N ASP A 164 1.01 22.50 -7.67
CA ASP A 164 1.32 23.87 -8.08
C ASP A 164 2.58 23.87 -8.98
N PRO A 165 2.50 24.38 -10.23
CA PRO A 165 3.64 24.46 -11.13
C PRO A 165 4.72 25.44 -10.66
N GLN A 166 4.45 26.32 -9.68
CA GLN A 166 5.41 27.29 -9.16
C GLN A 166 6.03 28.19 -10.25
N GLY A 167 5.27 28.46 -11.32
CA GLY A 167 5.71 29.25 -12.47
C GLY A 167 6.51 28.46 -13.54
N ASP A 168 6.76 27.17 -13.33
CA ASP A 168 7.45 26.31 -14.31
C ASP A 168 6.58 26.10 -15.56
N GLN A 169 7.04 26.64 -16.69
CA GLN A 169 6.27 26.65 -17.94
C GLN A 169 6.11 25.27 -18.57
N GLU A 170 7.05 24.34 -18.31
CA GLU A 170 6.94 22.97 -18.82
C GLU A 170 5.86 22.21 -18.07
N ILE A 171 5.78 22.39 -16.74
CA ILE A 171 4.72 21.82 -15.91
C ILE A 171 3.36 22.41 -16.33
N VAL A 172 3.26 23.73 -16.49
CA VAL A 172 2.02 24.40 -16.95
C VAL A 172 1.55 23.82 -18.29
N LYS A 173 2.46 23.70 -19.26
CA LYS A 173 2.14 23.15 -20.59
C LYS A 173 1.64 21.71 -20.48
N ALA A 174 2.34 20.86 -19.72
CA ALA A 174 1.95 19.48 -19.53
C ALA A 174 0.59 19.35 -18.84
N GLN A 175 0.32 20.14 -17.79
CA GLN A 175 -0.97 20.18 -17.10
C GLN A 175 -2.11 20.64 -18.02
N ASN A 176 -1.86 21.57 -18.95
CA ASN A 176 -2.86 21.97 -19.94
C ASN A 176 -3.20 20.83 -20.90
N THR A 177 -2.19 20.09 -21.39
CA THR A 177 -2.40 18.86 -22.18
C THR A 177 -3.22 17.85 -21.39
N MET A 178 -2.89 17.63 -20.13
CA MET A 178 -3.60 16.70 -19.25
C MET A 178 -5.07 17.08 -19.06
N ARG A 179 -5.40 18.37 -18.90
CA ARG A 179 -6.81 18.82 -18.85
C ARG A 179 -7.54 18.49 -20.15
N ALA A 180 -6.93 18.78 -21.31
CA ALA A 180 -7.51 18.42 -22.60
C ALA A 180 -7.70 16.91 -22.75
N THR A 181 -6.77 16.10 -22.24
CA THR A 181 -6.91 14.64 -22.21
C THR A 181 -8.10 14.20 -21.36
N LEU A 182 -8.32 14.80 -20.18
CA LEU A 182 -9.51 14.47 -19.37
C LEU A 182 -10.82 14.79 -20.09
N GLU A 183 -10.91 15.96 -20.73
CA GLU A 183 -12.09 16.37 -21.52
C GLU A 183 -12.37 15.40 -22.70
N ASP A 184 -11.33 14.80 -23.26
CA ASP A 184 -11.43 13.84 -24.36
C ASP A 184 -11.70 12.40 -23.88
N TRP A 185 -11.03 11.94 -22.81
CA TRP A 185 -11.10 10.56 -22.34
C TRP A 185 -12.35 10.27 -21.51
N ILE A 186 -12.78 11.19 -20.63
CA ILE A 186 -13.92 10.94 -19.74
C ILE A 186 -15.19 10.59 -20.54
N PRO A 187 -15.59 11.35 -21.58
CA PRO A 187 -16.77 10.99 -22.38
C PRO A 187 -16.64 9.63 -23.09
N LYS A 188 -15.43 9.24 -23.53
CA LYS A 188 -15.19 7.93 -24.16
C LYS A 188 -15.37 6.78 -23.16
N ILE A 189 -14.84 6.96 -21.95
CA ILE A 189 -14.98 5.99 -20.86
C ILE A 189 -16.46 5.85 -20.46
N LEU A 190 -17.16 6.96 -20.26
CA LEU A 190 -18.59 6.95 -19.92
C LEU A 190 -19.46 6.37 -21.03
N GLY A 191 -19.09 6.58 -22.30
CA GLY A 191 -19.78 5.96 -23.43
C GLY A 191 -19.66 4.43 -23.48
N ALA A 192 -18.63 3.86 -22.85
CA ALA A 192 -18.42 2.42 -22.74
C ALA A 192 -19.13 1.79 -21.53
N GLN A 193 -19.75 2.60 -20.67
CA GLN A 193 -20.49 2.09 -19.52
C GLN A 193 -21.85 1.54 -19.95
N GLU A 194 -22.14 0.34 -19.48
CA GLU A 194 -23.42 -0.32 -19.73
C GLU A 194 -24.56 0.29 -18.91
N PRO A 195 -25.83 0.09 -19.31
CA PRO A 195 -26.98 0.68 -18.61
C PRO A 195 -27.13 0.26 -17.14
N ASP A 196 -26.59 -0.90 -16.75
CA ASP A 196 -26.59 -1.42 -15.38
C ASP A 196 -25.37 -0.93 -14.56
N GLY A 197 -24.51 -0.11 -15.15
CA GLY A 197 -23.30 0.43 -14.55
C GLY A 197 -22.05 -0.41 -14.79
N TYR A 198 -22.15 -1.58 -15.42
CA TYR A 198 -20.98 -2.40 -15.76
C TYR A 198 -20.03 -1.65 -16.70
N LEU A 199 -18.73 -1.70 -16.41
CA LEU A 199 -17.72 -1.00 -17.21
C LEU A 199 -16.46 -1.86 -17.29
N GLN A 200 -16.36 -2.62 -18.37
CA GLN A 200 -15.17 -3.37 -18.75
C GLN A 200 -15.25 -3.63 -20.26
N THR A 201 -14.28 -3.11 -21.01
CA THR A 201 -14.36 -3.03 -22.48
C THR A 201 -14.29 -4.41 -23.14
N PHE A 202 -13.35 -5.25 -22.73
CA PHE A 202 -13.16 -6.60 -23.27
C PHE A 202 -14.44 -7.46 -23.22
N PHE A 203 -15.14 -7.48 -22.08
CA PHE A 203 -16.36 -8.25 -21.89
C PHE A 203 -17.53 -7.67 -22.69
N THR A 204 -17.61 -6.33 -22.73
CA THR A 204 -18.61 -5.62 -23.54
C THR A 204 -18.44 -5.97 -25.02
N ILE A 205 -17.21 -5.87 -25.54
CA ILE A 205 -16.89 -6.11 -26.96
C ILE A 205 -17.01 -7.59 -27.32
N THR A 206 -16.64 -8.51 -26.42
CA THR A 206 -16.61 -9.95 -26.73
C THR A 206 -17.93 -10.67 -26.41
N GLY A 207 -18.88 -10.01 -25.74
CA GLY A 207 -20.13 -10.61 -25.29
C GLY A 207 -19.93 -11.76 -24.28
N ARG A 208 -18.82 -11.76 -23.53
CA ARG A 208 -18.55 -12.79 -22.52
C ARG A 208 -19.49 -12.67 -21.33
N GLU A 209 -19.80 -13.81 -20.74
CA GLU A 209 -20.61 -13.88 -19.52
C GLU A 209 -19.87 -13.22 -18.35
N ARG A 210 -20.45 -12.12 -17.83
CA ARG A 210 -19.94 -11.35 -16.69
C ARG A 210 -19.97 -12.15 -15.41
N TRP A 211 -19.03 -11.89 -14.51
CA TRP A 211 -18.98 -12.42 -13.15
C TRP A 211 -19.03 -13.95 -13.06
N SER A 212 -18.70 -14.65 -14.14
CA SER A 212 -18.87 -16.10 -14.20
C SER A 212 -17.70 -16.81 -13.50
N PRO A 213 -17.94 -17.96 -12.85
CA PRO A 213 -16.85 -18.76 -12.29
C PRO A 213 -15.78 -19.15 -13.32
N LYS A 214 -16.17 -19.29 -14.59
CA LYS A 214 -15.27 -19.59 -15.71
C LYS A 214 -14.31 -18.44 -16.00
N HIS A 215 -14.76 -17.19 -15.82
CA HIS A 215 -14.03 -15.97 -16.13
C HIS A 215 -13.47 -15.25 -14.89
N ARG A 216 -13.50 -15.89 -13.70
CA ARG A 216 -13.04 -15.27 -12.45
C ARG A 216 -11.61 -14.68 -12.49
N ARG A 217 -10.73 -15.24 -13.32
CA ARG A 217 -9.34 -14.76 -13.49
C ARG A 217 -9.20 -13.60 -14.49
N ASP A 218 -10.29 -13.23 -15.15
CA ASP A 218 -10.31 -12.28 -16.26
C ASP A 218 -10.50 -10.83 -15.74
N HIS A 219 -10.05 -10.53 -14.52
CA HIS A 219 -9.82 -9.18 -14.00
C HIS A 219 -11.02 -8.20 -13.93
N GLU A 220 -12.28 -8.64 -14.07
CA GLU A 220 -13.46 -7.75 -13.95
C GLU A 220 -13.44 -6.89 -12.67
N GLY A 221 -13.26 -7.54 -11.50
CA GLY A 221 -13.17 -6.83 -10.22
C GLY A 221 -11.89 -6.03 -10.01
N TYR A 222 -10.79 -6.45 -10.65
CA TYR A 222 -9.52 -5.71 -10.63
C TYR A 222 -9.66 -4.40 -11.40
N VAL A 223 -10.20 -4.45 -12.62
CA VAL A 223 -10.42 -3.28 -13.48
C VAL A 223 -11.40 -2.32 -12.83
N ALA A 224 -12.52 -2.82 -12.29
CA ALA A 224 -13.47 -2.00 -11.54
C ALA A 224 -12.81 -1.30 -10.34
N GLY A 225 -11.88 -1.98 -9.66
CA GLY A 225 -11.13 -1.41 -8.54
C GLY A 225 -10.19 -0.27 -8.91
N TYR A 226 -9.68 -0.22 -10.14
CA TYR A 226 -8.87 0.92 -10.61
C TYR A 226 -9.70 2.12 -11.07
N PHE A 227 -10.97 1.90 -11.39
CA PHE A 227 -11.88 2.98 -11.76
C PHE A 227 -12.39 3.76 -10.53
N LEU A 228 -12.55 3.06 -9.39
CA LEU A 228 -13.01 3.62 -8.11
C LEU A 228 -11.90 4.40 -7.39
#